data_AF-A0AAV7HQR7-F1
#
_entry.id   AF-A0AAV7HQR7-F1
#
_cell.length_a   1.000
_cell.length_b   1.000
_cell.length_c   1.000
_cell.angle_alpha   90.00
_cell.angle_beta   90.00
_cell.angle_gamma   90.00
#
_symmetry.space_group_name_H-M   'P 1'
#
loop_
_entity.id
_entity.type
_entity.pdbx_description
1 polymer ?
#
loop_
_entity_poly.entity_id
_entity_poly.type
_entity_poly.pdbx_seq_one_letter_code
_entity_poly.pdbx_strand_id
1 'polypeptide(L)'
;MKNLILAFVTIFSVITAIARPVSENLSYECLESSVKLNFKRKSPLHEVTLNTNLFRVKECNRKFSIDEPTIMEINFDKCTLGAKNFFINVEEFKPGEIDSLLYSLPVYCENLIPVYSL
;
A
#
# COMPACT_ATOMS: atom_id res chain seq x y z
N MET A 1 15.85 -3.04 54.69
CA MET A 1 15.10 -1.93 54.08
C MET A 1 15.97 -1.29 53.00
N LYS A 2 15.43 -1.18 51.77
CA LYS A 2 15.84 -0.27 50.68
C LYS A 2 17.25 -0.55 50.12
N ASN A 3 17.42 -1.02 48.90
CA ASN A 3 17.12 -0.26 47.69
C ASN A 3 16.71 -1.19 46.53
N LEU A 4 15.43 -1.04 46.19
CA LEU A 4 14.82 -1.35 44.92
C LEU A 4 15.33 -0.32 43.88
N ILE A 5 15.15 -0.64 42.59
CA ILE A 5 15.30 0.22 41.40
C ILE A 5 16.59 -0.08 40.62
N LEU A 6 16.51 -1.10 39.77
CA LEU A 6 17.12 -1.02 38.44
C LEU A 6 15.98 -1.16 37.43
N ALA A 7 15.40 -0.01 37.09
CA ALA A 7 14.39 0.13 36.06
C ALA A 7 15.04 -0.15 34.70
N PHE A 8 14.79 -1.34 34.14
CA PHE A 8 15.07 -1.63 32.74
C PHE A 8 13.75 -1.62 31.99
N VAL A 9 13.20 -0.41 31.81
CA VAL A 9 12.04 -0.19 30.93
C VAL A 9 12.58 -0.17 29.51
N THR A 10 12.62 -1.34 28.88
CA THR A 10 12.81 -1.46 27.44
C THR A 10 11.60 -0.86 26.75
N ILE A 11 11.77 0.38 26.29
CA ILE A 11 10.80 1.08 25.44
C ILE A 11 10.77 0.32 24.11
N PHE A 12 9.83 -0.61 23.99
CA PHE A 12 9.49 -1.24 22.73
C PHE A 12 8.77 -0.17 21.90
N SER A 13 9.50 0.54 21.04
CA SER A 13 8.95 1.50 20.10
C SER A 13 8.07 0.75 19.11
N VAL A 14 6.78 0.65 19.42
CA VAL A 14 5.75 0.24 18.47
C VAL A 14 5.66 1.36 17.44
N ILE A 15 6.28 1.13 16.27
CA ILE A 15 6.10 1.97 15.10
C ILE A 15 4.61 1.90 14.76
N THR A 16 3.88 2.95 15.11
CA THR A 16 2.50 3.13 14.69
C THR A 16 2.55 3.40 13.19
N ALA A 17 2.34 2.37 12.38
CA ALA A 17 2.00 2.54 10.98
C ALA A 17 0.70 3.35 10.93
N ILE A 18 0.82 4.67 10.74
CA ILE A 18 -0.31 5.60 10.69
C ILE A 18 -1.10 5.25 9.43
N ALA A 19 -2.18 4.50 9.59
CA ALA A 19 -3.15 4.24 8.54
C ALA A 19 -3.83 5.57 8.15
N ARG A 20 -3.40 6.15 7.02
CA ARG A 20 -3.95 7.37 6.42
C ARG A 20 -5.27 7.06 5.71
N PRO A 21 -6.12 8.07 5.41
CA PRO A 21 -7.45 7.85 4.86
C PRO A 21 -7.39 6.99 3.59
N VAL A 22 -7.71 5.73 3.83
CA VAL A 22 -7.92 4.62 2.91
C VAL A 22 -9.23 4.93 2.20
N SER A 23 -9.24 4.98 0.86
CA SER A 23 -10.53 4.86 0.16
C SER A 23 -11.16 3.55 0.63
N GLU A 24 -12.49 3.43 0.71
CA GLU A 24 -13.15 2.20 1.20
C GLU A 24 -12.65 0.91 0.53
N ASN A 25 -12.08 1.05 -0.68
CA ASN A 25 -11.59 -0.01 -1.52
C ASN A 25 -10.06 -0.18 -1.54
N LEU A 26 -9.25 0.70 -0.93
CA LEU A 26 -7.79 0.60 -1.00
C LEU A 26 -7.12 0.91 0.33
N SER A 27 -6.65 -0.13 1.01
CA SER A 27 -5.73 -0.01 2.14
C SER A 27 -4.28 -0.21 1.72
N TYR A 28 -3.34 0.40 2.44
CA TYR A 28 -1.92 0.23 2.16
C TYR A 28 -1.05 0.39 3.42
N GLU A 29 0.11 -0.27 3.39
CA GLU A 29 1.15 -0.21 4.40
C GLU A 29 2.43 0.32 3.76
N CYS A 30 2.91 1.47 4.24
CA CYS A 30 4.14 2.07 3.77
C CYS A 30 5.34 1.43 4.48
N LEU A 31 6.27 0.91 3.69
CA LEU A 31 7.55 0.39 4.13
C LEU A 31 8.65 1.41 3.75
N GLU A 32 9.89 1.13 4.11
CA GLU A 32 11.01 2.05 3.87
C GLU A 32 11.23 2.32 2.37
N SER A 33 11.22 1.26 1.55
CA SER A 33 11.53 1.27 0.12
C SER A 33 10.38 0.80 -0.78
N SER A 34 9.25 0.42 -0.18
CA SER A 34 8.08 -0.08 -0.90
C SER A 34 6.78 0.28 -0.18
N VAL A 35 5.65 0.01 -0.84
CA VAL A 35 4.32 0.06 -0.25
C VAL A 35 3.55 -1.19 -0.60
N LYS A 36 2.93 -1.80 0.39
CA LYS A 36 2.06 -2.96 0.23
C LYS A 36 0.63 -2.49 0.11
N LEU A 37 0.04 -2.62 -1.07
CA LEU A 37 -1.34 -2.29 -1.38
C LEU A 37 -2.25 -3.50 -1.16
N ASN A 38 -3.44 -3.25 -0.66
CA ASN A 38 -4.52 -4.22 -0.55
C ASN A 38 -5.82 -3.58 -1.04
N PHE A 39 -6.29 -4.05 -2.20
CA PHE A 39 -7.50 -3.52 -2.83
C PHE A 39 -8.70 -4.44 -2.61
N LYS A 40 -9.77 -3.88 -2.02
CA LYS A 40 -11.06 -4.54 -1.86
C LYS A 40 -11.93 -4.28 -3.09
N ARG A 41 -12.19 -5.35 -3.86
CA ARG A 41 -13.06 -5.32 -5.03
C ARG A 41 -14.47 -4.84 -4.67
N LYS A 42 -15.11 -4.09 -5.57
CA LYS A 42 -16.52 -3.70 -5.41
C LYS A 42 -17.47 -4.87 -5.60
N SER A 43 -17.12 -5.81 -6.48
CA SER A 43 -17.89 -7.01 -6.71
C SER A 43 -16.99 -8.23 -6.82
N PRO A 44 -17.42 -9.37 -6.25
CA PRO A 44 -16.64 -10.61 -6.24
C PRO A 44 -16.60 -11.30 -7.61
N LEU A 45 -17.15 -10.70 -8.66
CA LEU A 45 -17.14 -11.25 -10.03
C LEU A 45 -16.16 -10.52 -10.96
N HIS A 46 -15.44 -9.51 -10.45
CA HIS A 46 -14.53 -8.71 -11.26
C HIS A 46 -13.09 -9.20 -11.12
N GLU A 47 -12.43 -9.33 -12.27
CA GLU A 47 -10.97 -9.30 -12.33
C GLU A 47 -10.49 -7.88 -12.04
N VAL A 48 -9.30 -7.76 -11.46
CA VAL A 48 -8.72 -6.45 -11.13
C VAL A 48 -7.33 -6.33 -11.70
N THR A 49 -7.04 -5.21 -12.33
CA THR A 49 -5.68 -4.82 -12.67
C THR A 49 -5.28 -3.62 -11.82
N LEU A 50 -4.17 -3.74 -11.08
CA LEU A 50 -3.52 -2.64 -10.40
C LEU A 50 -2.26 -2.26 -11.17
N ASN A 51 -2.09 -0.98 -11.49
CA ASN A 51 -0.87 -0.50 -12.12
C ASN A 51 -0.50 0.93 -11.72
N THR A 52 0.80 1.22 -11.78
CA THR A 52 1.31 2.60 -11.75
C THR A 52 1.41 3.18 -13.16
N ASN A 53 1.79 4.46 -13.27
CA ASN A 53 2.11 5.08 -14.56
C ASN A 53 3.24 4.37 -15.33
N LEU A 54 4.04 3.52 -14.66
CA LEU A 54 5.06 2.67 -15.26
C LEU A 54 4.51 1.26 -15.59
N PHE A 55 3.28 1.16 -16.08
CA PHE A 55 2.58 -0.11 -16.38
C PHE A 55 3.31 -1.06 -17.35
N ARG A 56 4.30 -0.57 -18.11
CA ARG A 56 5.17 -1.38 -18.98
C ARG A 56 6.19 -2.21 -18.20
N VAL A 57 6.48 -1.81 -16.96
CA VAL A 57 7.34 -2.57 -16.05
C VAL A 57 6.48 -3.65 -15.38
N LYS A 58 6.84 -4.92 -15.61
CA LYS A 58 6.04 -6.08 -15.20
C LYS A 58 5.72 -6.11 -13.70
N GLU A 59 6.63 -5.64 -12.84
CA GLU A 59 6.40 -5.62 -11.38
C GLU A 59 5.53 -4.45 -10.90
N CYS A 60 5.23 -3.48 -11.79
CA CYS A 60 4.44 -2.28 -11.51
C CYS A 60 3.02 -2.38 -12.10
N ASN A 61 2.67 -3.55 -12.63
CA ASN A 61 1.36 -3.87 -13.19
C ASN A 61 1.02 -5.33 -12.88
N ARG A 62 -0.08 -5.56 -12.15
CA ARG A 62 -0.53 -6.92 -11.84
C ARG A 62 -2.03 -7.04 -12.07
N LYS A 63 -2.37 -8.06 -12.86
CA LYS A 63 -3.74 -8.55 -13.01
C LYS A 63 -3.99 -9.64 -11.97
N PHE A 64 -5.15 -9.59 -11.35
CA PHE A 64 -5.63 -10.50 -10.32
C PHE A 64 -6.93 -11.16 -10.79
N SER A 65 -6.95 -12.48 -10.74
CA SER A 65 -8.16 -13.27 -11.03
C SER A 65 -9.20 -13.10 -9.93
N ILE A 66 -10.44 -13.51 -10.20
CA ILE A 66 -11.58 -13.38 -9.29
C ILE A 66 -11.30 -13.96 -7.89
N ASP A 67 -10.68 -15.14 -7.84
CA ASP A 67 -10.45 -15.89 -6.59
C ASP A 67 -9.16 -15.51 -5.86
N GLU A 68 -8.39 -14.56 -6.40
CA GLU A 68 -7.09 -14.17 -5.87
C GLU A 68 -7.21 -12.93 -4.97
N PRO A 69 -6.53 -12.85 -3.81
CA PRO A 69 -6.46 -11.59 -3.06
C PRO A 69 -5.72 -10.49 -3.85
N THR A 70 -6.30 -9.30 -3.93
CA THR A 70 -5.72 -8.14 -4.66
C THR A 70 -4.63 -7.44 -3.84
N ILE A 71 -3.53 -8.15 -3.59
CA ILE A 71 -2.40 -7.67 -2.80
C ILE A 71 -1.18 -7.48 -3.72
N MET A 72 -0.63 -6.28 -3.72
CA MET A 72 0.53 -5.91 -4.54
C MET A 72 1.54 -5.14 -3.71
N GLU A 73 2.81 -5.47 -3.83
CA GLU A 73 3.89 -4.64 -3.29
C GLU A 73 4.53 -3.84 -4.42
N ILE A 74 4.70 -2.54 -4.19
CA ILE A 74 5.25 -1.59 -5.15
C ILE A 74 6.54 -1.02 -4.58
N ASN A 75 7.66 -1.29 -5.24
CA ASN A 75 8.94 -0.67 -4.89
C ASN A 75 9.00 0.77 -5.44
N PHE A 76 9.36 1.74 -4.60
CA PHE A 76 9.32 3.14 -5.01
C PHE A 76 10.30 3.46 -6.14
N ASP A 77 11.54 2.98 -6.04
CA ASP A 77 12.58 3.28 -7.03
C ASP A 77 12.23 2.72 -8.41
N LYS A 78 11.69 1.50 -8.44
CA LYS A 78 11.37 0.82 -9.69
C LYS A 78 10.05 1.26 -10.32
N CYS A 79 9.02 1.49 -9.51
CA CYS A 79 7.66 1.67 -10.01
C CYS A 79 7.12 3.10 -9.96
N THR A 80 7.82 3.99 -9.26
CA THR A 80 7.37 5.37 -9.02
C THR A 80 8.49 6.40 -9.22
N LEU A 81 9.66 5.99 -9.71
CA LEU A 81 10.86 6.85 -9.84
C LEU A 81 11.27 7.47 -8.49
N GLY A 82 11.13 6.71 -7.40
CA GLY A 82 11.40 7.15 -6.03
C GLY A 82 10.29 7.98 -5.37
N ALA A 83 9.19 8.24 -6.07
CA ALA A 83 8.08 9.02 -5.51
C ALA A 83 7.28 8.23 -4.47
N LYS A 84 7.28 8.70 -3.23
CA LYS A 84 6.47 8.10 -2.15
C LYS A 84 5.02 8.57 -2.12
N ASN A 85 4.68 9.56 -2.96
CA ASN A 85 3.32 10.04 -3.17
C ASN A 85 2.99 9.86 -4.64
N PHE A 86 2.03 9.00 -4.95
CA PHE A 86 1.68 8.64 -6.32
C PHE A 86 0.24 8.14 -6.40
N PHE A 87 -0.24 7.90 -7.62
CA PHE A 87 -1.55 7.30 -7.84
C PHE A 87 -1.40 5.85 -8.30
N ILE A 88 -2.23 4.97 -7.74
CA ILE A 88 -2.47 3.65 -8.29
C ILE A 88 -3.71 3.70 -9.20
N ASN A 89 -3.57 3.22 -10.42
CA ASN A 89 -4.68 3.04 -11.32
C ASN A 89 -5.27 1.65 -11.09
N VAL A 90 -6.59 1.60 -10.99
CA VAL A 90 -7.37 0.39 -10.77
C VAL A 90 -8.32 0.23 -11.94
N GLU A 91 -8.29 -0.96 -12.53
CA GLU A 91 -9.25 -1.39 -13.53
C GLU A 91 -10.01 -2.59 -12.98
N GLU A 92 -11.31 -2.45 -12.77
CA GLU A 92 -12.21 -3.56 -12.44
C GLU A 92 -12.97 -3.98 -13.71
N PHE A 93 -12.87 -5.25 -14.08
CA PHE A 93 -13.46 -5.81 -15.29
C PHE A 93 -14.28 -7.06 -14.97
N LYS A 94 -15.53 -7.11 -15.42
CA LYS A 94 -16.35 -8.33 -15.30
C LYS A 94 -16.16 -9.18 -16.55
N PRO A 95 -15.71 -10.44 -16.43
CA PRO A 95 -15.54 -11.32 -17.58
C PRO A 95 -16.84 -11.45 -18.40
N GLY A 96 -16.73 -11.19 -19.70
CA GLY A 96 -17.86 -11.24 -20.63
C GLY A 96 -18.62 -9.91 -20.79
N GLU A 97 -18.29 -8.88 -20.02
CA GLU A 97 -18.76 -7.51 -20.26
C GLU A 97 -17.70 -6.70 -21.03
N ILE A 98 -18.11 -5.60 -21.66
CA ILE A 98 -17.21 -4.73 -22.44
C ILE A 98 -16.69 -3.57 -21.57
N ASP A 99 -17.49 -3.16 -20.58
CA ASP A 99 -17.20 -1.97 -19.78
C ASP A 99 -16.28 -2.30 -18.61
N SER A 100 -15.17 -1.58 -18.53
CA SER A 100 -14.26 -1.58 -17.38
C SER A 100 -14.51 -0.35 -16.51
N LEU A 101 -14.52 -0.53 -15.20
CA LEU A 101 -14.52 0.60 -14.27
C LEU A 101 -13.08 1.01 -13.97
N LEU A 102 -12.75 2.26 -14.27
CA LEU A 102 -11.42 2.83 -14.10
C LEU A 102 -11.42 3.88 -12.98
N TYR A 103 -10.50 3.71 -12.04
CA TYR A 103 -10.29 4.64 -10.95
C TYR A 103 -8.80 4.92 -10.76
N SER A 104 -8.48 6.09 -10.22
CA SER A 104 -7.13 6.42 -9.78
C SER A 104 -7.18 6.80 -8.30
N LEU A 105 -6.46 6.04 -7.48
CA LEU A 105 -6.50 6.17 -6.02
C LEU A 105 -5.14 6.65 -5.51
N PRO A 106 -5.11 7.68 -4.64
CA PRO A 106 -3.85 8.22 -4.18
C PRO A 106 -3.23 7.33 -3.09
N VAL A 107 -1.90 7.20 -3.14
CA VAL A 107 -1.06 6.56 -2.14
C VAL A 107 -0.10 7.60 -1.60
N TYR A 108 -0.07 7.78 -0.27
CA TYR A 108 0.79 8.75 0.40
C TYR A 108 1.63 8.07 1.46
N CYS A 109 2.91 7.84 1.15
CA CYS A 109 3.90 7.38 2.10
C CYS A 109 4.79 8.56 2.52
N GLU A 110 4.51 9.15 3.67
CA GLU A 110 5.42 10.14 4.24
C GLU A 110 6.71 9.47 4.72
N ASN A 111 7.83 10.20 4.59
CA ASN A 111 9.01 9.83 5.34
C ASN A 111 8.64 9.92 6.82
N LEU A 112 8.65 8.78 7.52
CA LEU A 112 8.72 8.79 8.97
C LEU A 112 9.99 9.59 9.29
N ILE A 113 9.84 10.84 9.72
CA ILE A 113 10.95 11.62 10.25
C ILE A 113 11.47 10.76 11.41
N PRO A 114 12.73 10.27 11.39
CA PRO A 114 13.28 9.62 12.54
C PRO A 114 13.22 10.62 13.69
N VAL A 115 12.44 10.30 14.72
CA VAL A 115 12.37 11.09 15.96
C VAL A 115 13.68 10.87 16.71
N TYR A 116 14.75 11.46 16.20
CA TYR A 116 16.06 11.54 16.84
C TYR A 116 16.62 12.95 16.61
N SER A 117 16.08 13.93 17.33
CA SER A 117 16.81 15.11 17.84
C SER A 117 15.85 16.21 18.28
N LEU A 118 15.45 16.20 19.57
CA LEU A 118 15.26 17.40 20.37
C LEU A 118 15.91 17.16 21.74
#